data_AF-A0A447KZV2-F1
#
_entry.id   AF-A0A447KZV2-F1
#
_cell.length_a   1.000
_cell.length_b   1.000
_cell.length_c   1.000
_cell.angle_alpha   90.00
_cell.angle_beta   90.00
_cell.angle_gamma   90.00
#
_symmetry.space_group_name_H-M   'P 1'
#
loop_
_entity.id
_entity.type
_entity.pdbx_description
1 polymer ?
#
loop_
_entity_poly.entity_id
_entity_poly.type
_entity_poly.pdbx_seq_one_letter_code
_entity_poly.pdbx_strand_id
1 'polypeptide(L)'
;MPGSNNIRFMMDRYYANEPMTHLDKLLFTFAAYNAGPRRIALLRKEAARIGLDRNVWFNNVERVAAARIGRETVQYVSNIYKYYVAYSLIQQQTRLRQRALQAEAPAGPVVIQSPR
;
A
#
# COMPACT_ATOMS: atom_id res chain seq x y z
N MET A 1 13.25 8.32 -24.50
CA MET A 1 11.89 7.75 -24.71
C MET A 1 11.32 7.37 -23.35
N PRO A 2 10.33 8.06 -22.75
CA PRO A 2 9.81 7.60 -21.47
C PRO A 2 8.72 6.54 -21.73
N GLY A 3 9.18 5.35 -22.10
CA GLY A 3 8.37 4.20 -22.51
C GLY A 3 8.42 3.04 -21.52
N SER A 4 8.42 3.30 -20.22
CA SER A 4 8.18 2.26 -19.22
C SER A 4 6.83 2.52 -18.56
N ASN A 5 5.89 1.58 -18.70
CA ASN A 5 4.67 1.50 -17.87
C ASN A 5 5.09 1.23 -16.42
N ASN A 6 5.63 2.24 -15.75
CA ASN A 6 6.02 2.17 -14.36
C ASN A 6 4.77 2.37 -13.50
N ILE A 7 4.59 1.54 -12.47
CA ILE A 7 3.51 1.66 -11.48
C ILE A 7 3.39 3.10 -10.95
N ARG A 8 4.52 3.80 -10.73
CA ARG A 8 4.50 5.21 -10.32
C ARG A 8 3.85 6.12 -11.35
N PHE A 9 4.21 5.98 -12.64
CA PHE A 9 3.59 6.76 -13.71
C PHE A 9 2.07 6.52 -13.79
N MET A 10 1.62 5.27 -13.64
CA MET A 10 0.19 4.95 -13.63
C MET A 10 -0.53 5.57 -12.43
N MET A 11 0.09 5.51 -11.26
CA MET A 11 -0.45 6.11 -10.04
C MET A 11 -0.62 7.62 -10.20
N ASP A 12 0.40 8.30 -10.72
CA ASP A 12 0.37 9.74 -10.95
C ASP A 12 -0.69 10.10 -12.00
N ARG A 13 -0.75 9.35 -13.10
CA ARG A 13 -1.67 9.61 -14.21
C ARG A 13 -3.14 9.45 -13.83
N TYR A 14 -3.49 8.43 -13.04
CA TYR A 14 -4.89 8.06 -12.79
C TYR A 14 -5.40 8.43 -11.40
N TYR A 15 -4.52 8.57 -10.41
CA TYR A 15 -4.92 8.63 -9.01
C TYR A 15 -4.25 9.77 -8.21
N ALA A 16 -3.39 10.60 -8.81
CA ALA A 16 -2.69 11.69 -8.10
C ALA A 16 -3.65 12.59 -7.30
N ASN A 17 -4.74 13.03 -7.93
CA ASN A 17 -5.70 13.97 -7.36
C ASN A 17 -6.95 13.30 -6.77
N GLU A 18 -7.00 11.97 -6.73
CA GLU A 18 -8.12 11.26 -6.14
C GLU A 18 -8.04 11.37 -4.61
N PRO A 19 -9.18 11.58 -3.91
CA PRO A 19 -9.25 11.67 -2.46
C PRO A 19 -9.17 10.27 -1.84
N MET A 20 -8.02 9.63 -2.04
CA MET A 20 -7.69 8.28 -1.61
C MET A 20 -6.47 8.33 -0.69
N THR A 21 -6.36 7.36 0.21
CA THR A 21 -5.12 7.13 0.95
C THR A 21 -3.99 6.76 -0.03
N HIS A 22 -2.73 6.94 0.38
CA HIS A 22 -1.60 6.50 -0.45
C HIS A 22 -1.67 5.00 -0.75
N LEU A 23 -2.11 4.19 0.22
CA LEU A 23 -2.30 2.76 0.06
C LEU A 23 -3.37 2.46 -0.99
N ASP A 24 -4.55 3.08 -0.91
CA ASP A 24 -5.61 2.84 -1.89
C ASP A 24 -5.19 3.27 -3.30
N LYS A 25 -4.49 4.40 -3.47
CA LYS A 25 -3.94 4.79 -4.78
C LYS A 25 -3.03 3.70 -5.36
N LEU A 26 -2.18 3.10 -4.52
CA LEU A 26 -1.32 1.99 -4.92
C LEU A 26 -2.12 0.73 -5.30
N LEU A 27 -3.11 0.34 -4.48
CA LEU A 27 -3.97 -0.83 -4.75
C LEU A 27 -4.78 -0.65 -6.04
N PHE A 28 -5.38 0.52 -6.24
CA PHE A 28 -6.08 0.85 -7.49
C PHE A 28 -5.13 0.86 -8.69
N THR A 29 -3.88 1.28 -8.50
CA THR A 29 -2.87 1.23 -9.56
C THR A 29 -2.55 -0.20 -9.96
N PHE A 30 -2.37 -1.12 -8.99
CA PHE A 30 -2.18 -2.54 -9.30
C PHE A 30 -3.41 -3.16 -9.96
N ALA A 31 -4.61 -2.81 -9.51
CA ALA A 31 -5.85 -3.25 -10.14
C ALA A 31 -5.93 -2.75 -11.59
N ALA A 32 -5.56 -1.50 -11.86
CA ALA A 32 -5.57 -0.90 -13.19
C ALA A 32 -4.46 -1.45 -14.10
N TYR A 33 -3.32 -1.85 -13.52
CA TYR A 33 -2.27 -2.55 -14.23
C TYR A 33 -2.73 -3.93 -14.71
N ASN A 34 -3.43 -4.69 -13.87
CA ASN A 34 -3.93 -6.03 -14.24
C ASN A 34 -5.18 -5.97 -15.14
N ALA A 35 -6.18 -5.15 -14.81
CA ALA A 35 -7.50 -5.15 -15.48
C ALA A 35 -7.71 -4.00 -16.48
N GLY A 36 -6.79 -3.04 -16.53
CA GLY A 36 -6.88 -1.82 -17.31
C GLY A 36 -7.56 -0.65 -16.57
N PRO A 37 -7.04 0.59 -16.68
CA PRO A 37 -7.51 1.76 -15.94
C PRO A 37 -8.96 2.15 -16.28
N ARG A 38 -9.37 2.02 -17.55
CA ARG A 38 -10.75 2.28 -17.99
C ARG A 38 -11.74 1.35 -17.27
N ARG A 39 -11.39 0.08 -17.12
CA ARG A 39 -12.24 -0.92 -16.47
C ARG A 39 -12.37 -0.62 -14.97
N ILE A 40 -11.26 -0.34 -14.29
CA ILE A 40 -11.27 0.05 -12.87
C ILE A 40 -12.09 1.32 -12.63
N ALA A 41 -11.99 2.32 -13.52
CA ALA A 41 -12.81 3.53 -13.41
C ALA A 41 -14.32 3.26 -13.49
N LEU A 42 -14.76 2.29 -14.31
CA LEU A 42 -16.15 1.87 -14.39
C LEU A 42 -16.59 1.14 -13.11
N LEU A 43 -15.76 0.25 -12.57
CA LEU A 43 -16.05 -0.46 -11.32
C LEU A 43 -16.15 0.50 -10.13
N ARG A 44 -15.31 1.54 -10.06
CA ARG A 44 -15.40 2.62 -9.07
C ARG A 44 -16.74 3.37 -9.15
N LYS A 45 -17.20 3.70 -10.35
CA LYS A 45 -18.50 4.35 -10.56
C LYS A 45 -19.65 3.45 -10.11
N GLU A 46 -19.57 2.15 -10.43
CA GLU A 46 -20.57 1.19 -10.02
C GLU A 46 -20.60 0.99 -8.50
N ALA A 47 -19.45 0.89 -7.84
CA ALA A 47 -19.34 0.79 -6.38
C ALA A 47 -20.10 1.93 -5.69
N ALA A 48 -19.89 3.17 -6.13
CA ALA A 48 -20.61 4.32 -5.60
C ALA A 48 -22.13 4.26 -5.84
N ARG A 49 -22.56 3.76 -7.01
CA ARG A 49 -23.99 3.63 -7.34
C ARG A 49 -24.72 2.67 -6.39
N ILE A 50 -24.00 1.70 -5.82
CA ILE A 50 -24.56 0.71 -4.89
C ILE A 50 -24.21 1.01 -3.42
N GLY A 51 -23.77 2.23 -3.11
CA GLY A 51 -23.49 2.68 -1.74
C GLY A 51 -22.15 2.22 -1.15
N LEU A 52 -21.22 1.73 -1.98
CA LEU A 52 -19.84 1.43 -1.57
C LEU A 52 -18.92 2.63 -1.82
N ASP A 53 -17.80 2.68 -1.11
CA ASP A 53 -16.81 3.73 -1.31
C ASP A 53 -15.98 3.48 -2.58
N ARG A 54 -16.04 4.41 -3.54
CA ARG A 54 -15.28 4.34 -4.80
C ARG A 54 -13.77 4.57 -4.64
N ASN A 55 -13.33 5.00 -3.46
CA ASN A 55 -11.96 5.37 -3.13
C ASN A 55 -11.27 4.40 -2.18
N VAL A 56 -11.97 3.33 -1.79
CA VAL A 56 -11.40 2.22 -1.01
C VAL A 56 -11.39 0.97 -1.88
N TRP A 57 -10.27 0.27 -1.93
CA TRP A 57 -10.18 -0.97 -2.69
C TRP A 57 -10.91 -2.12 -1.97
N PHE A 58 -10.37 -2.55 -0.83
CA PHE A 58 -10.84 -3.74 -0.11
C PHE A 58 -12.26 -3.55 0.42
N ASN A 59 -13.05 -4.62 0.34
CA ASN A 59 -14.46 -4.64 0.77
C ASN A 59 -15.39 -3.59 0.12
N ASN A 60 -14.90 -2.86 -0.89
CA ASN A 60 -15.64 -1.84 -1.61
C ASN A 60 -15.55 -2.11 -3.11
N VAL A 61 -14.62 -1.48 -3.83
CA VAL A 61 -14.49 -1.69 -5.29
C VAL A 61 -14.08 -3.13 -5.61
N GLU A 62 -13.35 -3.80 -4.73
CA GLU A 62 -13.03 -5.22 -4.82
C GLU A 62 -14.28 -6.12 -4.95
N ARG A 63 -15.38 -5.80 -4.25
CA ARG A 63 -16.62 -6.59 -4.31
C ARG A 63 -17.24 -6.51 -5.70
N VAL A 64 -17.23 -5.31 -6.30
CA VAL A 64 -17.70 -5.09 -7.66
C VAL A 64 -16.78 -5.75 -8.66
N ALA A 65 -15.46 -5.67 -8.46
CA ALA A 65 -14.48 -6.35 -9.30
C ALA A 65 -14.69 -7.87 -9.32
N ALA A 66 -14.82 -8.49 -8.14
CA ALA A 66 -15.11 -9.92 -8.01
C ALA A 66 -16.38 -10.31 -8.76
N ALA A 67 -17.44 -9.50 -8.65
CA ALA A 67 -18.73 -9.77 -9.29
C ALA A 67 -18.74 -9.54 -10.81
N ARG A 68 -17.96 -8.58 -11.32
CA ARG A 68 -18.03 -8.15 -12.73
C ARG A 68 -16.94 -8.73 -13.62
N ILE A 69 -15.74 -8.90 -13.08
CA ILE A 69 -14.54 -9.24 -13.85
C ILE A 69 -13.84 -10.49 -13.30
N GLY A 70 -14.42 -11.12 -12.28
CA GLY A 70 -13.91 -12.36 -11.69
C GLY A 70 -12.79 -12.14 -10.68
N ARG A 71 -12.14 -13.25 -10.30
CA ARG A 71 -11.20 -13.30 -9.17
C ARG A 71 -9.76 -12.95 -9.52
N GLU A 72 -9.38 -12.93 -10.79
CA GLU A 72 -7.98 -12.74 -11.20
C GLU A 72 -7.39 -11.44 -10.65
N THR A 73 -8.04 -10.30 -10.90
CA THR A 73 -7.59 -8.99 -10.42
C THR A 73 -7.61 -8.88 -8.90
N VAL A 74 -8.64 -9.44 -8.26
CA VAL A 74 -8.76 -9.45 -6.80
C VAL A 74 -7.62 -10.25 -6.17
N GLN A 75 -7.30 -11.41 -6.74
CA GLN A 75 -6.20 -12.25 -6.30
C GLN A 75 -4.84 -11.59 -6.57
N TYR A 76 -4.68 -10.94 -7.72
CA TYR A 76 -3.47 -10.19 -8.07
C TYR A 76 -3.17 -9.10 -7.03
N VAL A 77 -4.15 -8.25 -6.73
CA VAL A 77 -3.99 -7.17 -5.73
C VAL A 77 -3.76 -7.73 -4.33
N SER A 78 -4.52 -8.75 -3.92
CA SER A 78 -4.36 -9.40 -2.63
C SER A 78 -2.97 -10.05 -2.47
N ASN A 79 -2.47 -10.67 -3.54
CA ASN A 79 -1.14 -11.28 -3.55
C ASN A 79 -0.03 -10.25 -3.42
N ILE A 80 -0.18 -9.02 -3.90
CA ILE A 80 0.81 -7.97 -3.68
C ILE A 80 0.68 -7.41 -2.27
N TYR A 81 -0.55 -7.17 -1.81
CA TYR A 81 -0.81 -6.61 -0.49
C TYR A 81 -0.31 -7.52 0.65
N LYS A 82 -0.44 -8.84 0.54
CA LYS A 82 0.10 -9.77 1.56
C LYS A 82 1.61 -9.60 1.75
N TYR A 83 2.37 -9.40 0.66
CA TYR A 83 3.81 -9.19 0.76
C TYR A 83 4.12 -7.80 1.35
N TYR A 84 3.37 -6.76 0.95
CA TYR A 84 3.50 -5.44 1.55
C TYR A 84 3.33 -5.49 3.08
N VAL A 85 2.29 -6.17 3.57
CA VAL A 85 2.06 -6.34 5.02
C VAL A 85 3.18 -7.14 5.66
N ALA A 86 3.57 -8.28 5.08
CA ALA A 86 4.65 -9.12 5.61
C ALA A 86 5.97 -8.34 5.75
N TYR A 87 6.39 -7.63 4.70
CA TYR A 87 7.59 -6.79 4.76
C TYR A 87 7.45 -5.63 5.74
N SER A 88 6.29 -4.99 5.81
CA SER A 88 6.07 -3.88 6.75
C SER A 88 6.22 -4.34 8.20
N LEU A 89 5.68 -5.52 8.53
CA LEU A 89 5.81 -6.15 9.85
C LEU A 89 7.25 -6.55 10.17
N ILE A 90 7.96 -7.17 9.22
CA ILE A 90 9.39 -7.52 9.38
C ILE A 90 10.21 -6.25 9.67
N GLN A 91 9.98 -5.19 8.90
CA GLN A 91 10.70 -3.92 9.09
C GLN A 91 10.36 -3.26 10.42
N GLN A 92 9.10 -3.35 10.87
CA GLN A 92 8.71 -2.89 12.20
C GLN A 92 9.42 -3.68 13.30
N GLN A 93 9.45 -5.01 13.20
CA GLN A 93 10.13 -5.87 14.18
C GLN A 93 11.64 -5.57 14.24
N THR A 94 12.29 -5.39 13.09
CA THR A 94 13.71 -5.01 13.01
C THR A 94 13.97 -3.68 13.71
N ARG A 95 13.13 -2.66 13.48
CA ARG A 95 13.25 -1.36 14.17
C ARG A 95 13.07 -1.47 15.68
N LEU A 96 12.11 -2.28 16.14
CA LEU A 96 11.90 -2.51 17.56
C LEU A 96 13.11 -3.19 18.22
N ARG A 97 13.68 -4.22 17.58
CA ARG A 97 14.90 -4.88 18.05
C ARG A 97 16.08 -3.91 18.11
N GLN A 98 16.29 -3.11 17.08
CA GLN A 98 17.37 -2.10 17.07
C GLN A 98 17.23 -1.10 18.20
N ARG A 99 16.00 -0.63 18.49
CA ARG A 99 15.75 0.28 19.61
C ARG A 99 16.00 -0.36 20.97
N ALA A 100 15.62 -1.63 21.14
CA ALA A 100 15.90 -2.36 22.38
C ALA A 100 17.41 -2.51 22.60
N LEU A 101 18.16 -2.92 21.57
CA LEU A 101 19.63 -3.01 21.65
C LEU A 101 20.30 -1.67 21.93
N GLN A 102 19.78 -0.56 21.38
CA GLN A 102 20.28 0.79 21.65
C GLN A 102 19.96 1.28 23.07
N ALA A 103 18.81 0.88 23.62
CA ALA A 103 18.42 1.22 24.99
C ALA A 103 19.19 0.42 26.05
N GLU A 104 19.62 -0.80 25.71
CA GLU A 104 20.43 -1.67 26.56
C GLU A 104 21.95 -1.41 26.43
N ALA A 105 22.39 -0.69 25.40
CA ALA A 105 23.78 -0.27 25.29
C ALA A 105 24.12 0.67 26.46
N PRO A 106 25.18 0.39 27.24
CA PRO A 106 25.54 1.24 28.37
C PRO A 106 25.77 2.67 27.87
N ALA A 107 25.21 3.66 28.58
CA ALA A 107 25.60 5.04 28.40
C ALA A 107 27.13 5.09 28.41
N GLY A 108 27.72 5.74 27.39
CA GLY A 108 29.16 5.75 27.14
C GLY A 108 29.99 6.01 28.41
N PRO A 109 31.28 5.66 28.40
CA PRO A 109 32.09 5.49 29.61
C PRO A 109 31.84 6.63 30.60
N VAL A 110 31.31 6.28 31.77
CA VAL A 110 31.18 7.21 32.90
C VAL A 110 32.60 7.67 33.23
N VAL A 111 32.94 8.89 32.82
CA VAL A 111 34.18 9.54 33.22
C VAL A 111 34.02 9.86 34.70
N ILE A 112 34.47 8.93 35.55
CA ILE A 112 34.56 9.16 36.99
C ILE A 112 35.64 10.23 37.19
N GLN A 113 35.22 11.49 37.36
CA GLN A 113 36.11 12.52 37.86
C GLN A 113 36.36 12.25 39.35
N SER A 114 37.60 11.92 39.69
CA SER A 114 38.03 11.79 41.08
C SER A 114 38.05 13.15 41.79
N PRO A 115 37.66 13.24 43.07
CA PRO A 115 37.61 14.49 43.81
C PRO A 115 39.02 14.94 44.22
N ARG A 116 39.21 16.26 44.37
CA ARG A 116 40.37 16.83 45.08
C ARG A 116 40.16 16.75 46.58
#